data_AF-A0A514KKR7-F1
#
_entry.id   AF-A0A514KKR7-F1
#
_cell.length_a   1.000
_cell.length_b   1.000
_cell.length_c   1.000
_cell.angle_alpha   90.00
_cell.angle_beta   90.00
_cell.angle_gamma   90.00
#
_symmetry.space_group_name_H-M   'P 1'
#
loop_
_entity.id
_entity.type
_entity.pdbx_description
1 polymer ?
#
loop_
_entity_poly.entity_id
_entity_poly.type
_entity_poly.pdbx_seq_one_letter_code
_entity_poly.pdbx_strand_id
1 'polypeptide(L)'
;MRKPRRTNAPARQAGPTDQGKADPHREASVVVERGAYWRGPLPPPAVIEEFRELVPDAPERIFRQWEGESEHRRAYETAALEASIRRDLIGQVSATLFALTALAVAVFALWMGEPWVAGVIGGGTIVSVVGAFLYRRGPDKPKDEATGSPQAKPRR
;
A
#
# COMPACT_ATOMS: atom_id res chain seq x y z
N MET A 1 23.74 54.45 -34.34
CA MET A 1 23.58 53.27 -35.23
C MET A 1 22.24 52.62 -34.93
N ARG A 2 21.28 52.70 -35.87
CA ARG A 2 19.96 52.07 -35.83
C ARG A 2 20.06 50.64 -36.35
N LYS A 3 19.37 49.68 -35.73
CA LYS A 3 18.66 48.58 -36.44
C LYS A 3 17.55 47.98 -35.54
N PRO A 4 16.30 47.93 -35.99
CA PRO A 4 15.16 47.36 -35.27
C PRO A 4 15.02 45.86 -35.54
N ARG A 5 14.59 45.07 -34.53
CA ARG A 5 14.21 43.67 -34.73
C ARG A 5 12.73 43.62 -35.15
N ARG A 6 12.52 43.23 -36.40
CA ARG A 6 11.21 43.15 -37.07
C ARG A 6 10.35 42.03 -36.49
N THR A 7 9.16 42.39 -36.00
CA THR A 7 7.98 41.52 -35.94
C THR A 7 7.44 41.34 -37.34
N ASN A 8 7.34 40.10 -37.83
CA ASN A 8 6.65 39.78 -39.08
C ASN A 8 5.78 38.52 -38.88
N ALA A 9 4.51 38.72 -38.53
CA ALA A 9 3.39 38.09 -39.24
C ALA A 9 2.90 39.12 -40.28
N PRO A 10 2.23 38.80 -41.41
CA PRO A 10 1.42 37.61 -41.72
C PRO A 10 1.60 37.06 -43.17
N ALA A 11 0.95 35.94 -43.50
CA ALA A 11 0.38 35.70 -44.83
C ALA A 11 -0.66 34.57 -44.75
N ARG A 12 -1.95 34.92 -44.82
CA ARG A 12 -3.01 33.97 -45.15
C ARG A 12 -2.77 33.47 -46.58
N GLN A 13 -2.44 32.19 -46.72
CA GLN A 13 -2.44 31.54 -48.03
C GLN A 13 -3.86 31.03 -48.30
N ALA A 14 -4.51 31.59 -49.32
CA ALA A 14 -5.72 31.04 -49.89
C ALA A 14 -5.34 29.78 -50.68
N GLY A 15 -5.74 28.61 -50.16
CA GLY A 15 -5.67 27.35 -50.89
C GLY A 15 -6.88 27.19 -51.81
N PRO A 16 -6.74 26.52 -52.97
CA PRO A 16 -7.76 26.53 -54.01
C PRO A 16 -9.00 25.75 -53.59
N THR A 17 -10.15 26.34 -53.85
CA THR A 17 -11.42 25.64 -54.01
C THR A 17 -11.27 24.63 -55.15
N ASP A 18 -11.03 23.36 -54.83
CA ASP A 18 -11.24 22.25 -55.76
C ASP A 18 -12.34 21.35 -55.19
N GLN A 19 -13.56 21.62 -55.65
CA GLN A 19 -14.68 20.70 -55.54
C GLN A 19 -14.43 19.54 -56.50
N GLY A 20 -13.75 18.50 -56.02
CA GLY A 20 -13.44 17.29 -56.79
C GLY A 20 -13.85 16.03 -56.04
N LYS A 21 -15.07 15.55 -56.33
CA LYS A 21 -15.60 14.17 -56.17
C LYS A 21 -15.22 13.37 -54.91
N ALA A 22 -16.23 13.13 -54.08
CA ALA A 22 -16.22 12.04 -53.12
C ALA A 22 -16.02 10.68 -53.82
N ASP A 23 -14.92 10.02 -53.51
CA ASP A 23 -14.69 8.60 -53.83
C ASP A 23 -15.38 7.75 -52.74
N PRO A 24 -16.41 6.94 -53.06
CA PRO A 24 -17.18 6.22 -52.04
C PRO A 24 -16.57 4.85 -51.66
N HIS A 25 -15.37 4.52 -52.12
CA HIS A 25 -14.74 3.21 -51.85
C HIS A 25 -13.32 3.35 -51.30
N ARG A 26 -13.21 3.87 -50.08
CA ARG A 26 -12.10 3.52 -49.19
C ARG A 26 -12.72 2.91 -47.93
N GLU A 27 -13.09 1.64 -48.04
CA GLU A 27 -13.32 0.80 -46.88
C GLU A 27 -12.00 0.67 -46.13
N ALA A 28 -11.76 1.60 -45.20
CA ALA A 28 -10.76 1.43 -44.18
C ALA A 28 -11.24 0.27 -43.31
N SER A 29 -10.78 -0.95 -43.61
CA SER A 29 -10.97 -2.11 -42.74
C SER A 29 -10.27 -1.82 -41.42
N VAL A 30 -11.01 -1.31 -40.44
CA VAL A 30 -10.52 -1.20 -39.07
C VAL A 30 -10.45 -2.61 -38.51
N VAL A 31 -9.25 -3.19 -38.51
CA VAL A 31 -8.98 -4.43 -37.78
C VAL A 31 -9.04 -4.07 -36.29
N VAL A 32 -10.17 -4.36 -35.66
CA VAL A 32 -10.31 -4.22 -34.20
C VAL A 32 -9.75 -5.49 -33.56
N GLU A 33 -8.52 -5.43 -33.08
CA GLU A 33 -7.95 -6.47 -32.23
C GLU A 33 -8.67 -6.47 -30.88
N ARG A 34 -9.53 -7.46 -30.63
CA ARG A 34 -10.16 -7.66 -29.31
C ARG A 34 -9.17 -8.38 -28.40
N GLY A 35 -8.31 -7.64 -27.72
CA GLY A 35 -7.51 -8.18 -26.61
C GLY A 35 -8.39 -8.43 -25.39
N ALA A 36 -8.50 -9.68 -24.93
CA ALA A 36 -9.10 -9.99 -23.64
C ALA A 36 -8.08 -9.70 -22.53
N TYR A 37 -8.31 -8.65 -21.75
CA TYR A 37 -7.45 -8.32 -20.62
C TYR A 37 -7.93 -9.04 -19.37
N TRP A 38 -7.08 -9.92 -18.81
CA TRP A 38 -7.40 -10.68 -17.61
C TRP A 38 -6.49 -10.27 -16.45
N ARG A 39 -7.09 -9.89 -15.33
CA ARG A 39 -6.39 -9.66 -14.06
C ARG A 39 -7.04 -10.51 -13.01
N GLY A 40 -6.28 -11.46 -12.50
CA GLY A 40 -6.70 -12.30 -11.40
C GLY A 40 -5.67 -13.38 -11.14
N PRO A 41 -5.74 -14.01 -9.97
CA PRO A 41 -4.91 -15.17 -9.63
C PRO A 41 -5.24 -16.43 -10.45
N LEU A 42 -6.43 -16.49 -11.05
CA LEU A 42 -6.82 -17.56 -11.95
C LEU A 42 -6.39 -17.24 -13.39
N PRO A 43 -6.04 -18.23 -14.22
CA PRO A 43 -5.82 -18.02 -15.65
C PRO A 43 -7.12 -17.64 -16.38
N PRO A 44 -7.05 -17.01 -17.56
CA PRO A 44 -8.22 -16.71 -18.38
C PRO A 44 -8.99 -17.99 -18.77
N PRO A 45 -10.31 -17.94 -18.95
CA PRO A 45 -11.13 -19.11 -19.31
C PRO A 45 -10.66 -19.83 -20.58
N ALA A 46 -10.21 -19.08 -21.60
CA ALA A 46 -9.66 -19.65 -22.83
C ALA A 46 -8.45 -20.56 -22.56
N VAL A 47 -7.55 -20.10 -21.69
CA VAL A 47 -6.35 -20.86 -21.30
C VAL A 47 -6.71 -22.08 -20.44
N ILE A 48 -7.78 -22.01 -19.64
CA ILE A 48 -8.27 -23.15 -18.87
C ILE A 48 -8.79 -24.26 -19.80
N GLU A 49 -9.49 -23.91 -20.87
CA GLU A 49 -9.95 -24.89 -21.86
C GLU A 49 -8.77 -25.50 -22.61
N GLU A 50 -7.76 -24.71 -23.01
CA GLU A 50 -6.52 -25.22 -23.60
C GLU A 50 -5.79 -26.20 -22.66
N PHE A 51 -5.75 -25.92 -21.35
CA PHE A 51 -5.19 -26.86 -20.37
C PHE A 51 -6.00 -28.14 -20.24
N ARG A 52 -7.32 -28.07 -20.39
CA ARG A 52 -8.19 -29.25 -20.35
C ARG A 52 -7.91 -30.19 -21.52
N GLU A 53 -7.64 -29.65 -22.71
CA GLU A 53 -7.30 -30.45 -23.89
C GLU A 53 -5.99 -31.21 -23.70
N LEU A 54 -5.01 -30.61 -23.01
CA LEU A 54 -3.72 -31.25 -22.70
C LEU A 54 -3.80 -32.21 -21.51
N VAL A 55 -4.54 -31.82 -20.48
CA VAL A 55 -4.65 -32.48 -19.18
C VAL A 55 -6.11 -32.36 -18.72
N PRO A 56 -6.95 -33.38 -18.95
CA PRO A 56 -8.41 -33.28 -18.72
C PRO A 56 -8.84 -32.88 -17.30
N ASP A 57 -8.03 -33.18 -16.29
CA ASP A 57 -8.24 -32.85 -14.88
C ASP A 57 -7.64 -31.50 -14.44
N ALA A 58 -6.94 -30.79 -15.33
CA ALA A 58 -6.27 -29.53 -15.00
C ALA A 58 -7.21 -28.43 -14.49
N PRO A 59 -8.39 -28.17 -15.09
CA PRO A 59 -9.30 -27.13 -14.59
C PRO A 59 -9.65 -27.32 -13.11
N GLU A 60 -10.05 -28.54 -12.74
CA GLU A 60 -10.42 -28.88 -11.36
C GLU A 60 -9.24 -28.70 -10.40
N ARG A 61 -8.03 -29.14 -10.79
CA ARG A 61 -6.82 -28.97 -9.98
C ARG A 61 -6.47 -27.50 -9.79
N ILE A 62 -6.63 -26.67 -10.82
CA ILE A 62 -6.38 -25.22 -10.76
C ILE A 62 -7.37 -24.56 -9.80
N PHE A 63 -8.67 -24.83 -9.92
CA PHE A 63 -9.68 -24.28 -9.03
C PHE A 63 -9.49 -24.74 -7.59
N ARG A 64 -9.19 -26.02 -7.37
CA ARG A 64 -8.94 -26.57 -6.03
C ARG A 64 -7.71 -25.95 -5.38
N GLN A 65 -6.62 -25.78 -6.12
CA GLN A 65 -5.42 -25.10 -5.62
C GLN A 65 -5.75 -23.64 -5.26
N TRP A 66 -6.50 -22.95 -6.12
CA TRP A 66 -6.87 -21.56 -5.89
C TRP A 66 -7.80 -21.36 -4.68
N GLU A 67 -8.80 -22.23 -4.50
CA GLU A 67 -9.67 -22.19 -3.32
C GLU A 67 -8.86 -22.46 -2.06
N GLY A 68 -7.95 -23.44 -2.10
CA GLY A 68 -7.05 -23.74 -0.98
C GLY A 68 -6.17 -22.55 -0.60
N GLU A 69 -5.55 -21.88 -1.57
CA GLU A 69 -4.77 -20.65 -1.33
C GLU A 69 -5.63 -19.49 -0.83
N SER A 70 -6.86 -19.38 -1.32
CA SER A 70 -7.81 -18.35 -0.89
C SER A 70 -8.28 -18.57 0.55
N GLU A 71 -8.60 -19.81 0.91
CA GLU A 71 -8.96 -20.21 2.28
C GLU A 71 -7.78 -20.02 3.23
N HIS A 72 -6.59 -20.48 2.84
CA HIS A 72 -5.37 -20.26 3.59
C HIS A 72 -5.13 -18.77 3.84
N ARG A 73 -5.22 -17.93 2.80
CA ARG A 73 -5.06 -16.48 2.94
C ARG A 73 -6.08 -15.88 3.91
N ARG A 74 -7.37 -16.22 3.77
CA ARG A 74 -8.42 -15.75 4.70
C ARG A 74 -8.14 -16.18 6.14
N ALA A 75 -7.69 -17.43 6.33
CA ALA A 75 -7.34 -17.96 7.65
C ALA A 75 -6.14 -17.21 8.26
N TYR A 76 -5.10 -16.93 7.46
CA TYR A 76 -3.95 -16.15 7.90
C TYR A 76 -4.30 -14.70 8.22
N GLU A 77 -5.09 -14.04 7.38
CA GLU A 77 -5.58 -12.67 7.62
C GLU A 77 -6.40 -12.60 8.90
N THR A 78 -7.30 -13.57 9.10
CA THR A 78 -8.11 -13.66 10.33
C THR A 78 -7.24 -13.88 11.56
N ALA A 79 -6.31 -14.83 11.52
CA ALA A 79 -5.41 -15.12 12.63
C ALA A 79 -4.48 -13.93 12.95
N ALA A 80 -3.99 -13.23 11.92
CA ALA A 80 -3.16 -12.04 12.08
C ALA A 80 -3.96 -10.89 12.73
N LEU A 81 -5.21 -10.68 12.30
CA LEU A 81 -6.10 -9.68 12.87
C LEU A 81 -6.48 -10.00 14.33
N GLU A 82 -6.79 -11.26 14.63
CA GLU A 82 -7.08 -11.69 16.00
C GLU A 82 -5.85 -11.51 16.90
N ALA A 83 -4.66 -11.87 16.40
CA ALA A 83 -3.41 -11.67 17.12
C ALA A 83 -3.14 -10.17 17.37
N SER A 84 -3.42 -9.28 16.41
CA SER A 84 -3.26 -7.84 16.61
C SER A 84 -4.24 -7.30 17.66
N ILE A 85 -5.52 -7.68 17.57
CA ILE A 85 -6.54 -7.30 18.55
C ILE A 85 -6.14 -7.76 19.96
N ARG A 86 -5.70 -9.02 20.09
CA ARG A 86 -5.27 -9.57 21.38
C ARG A 86 -4.04 -8.84 21.94
N ARG A 87 -3.07 -8.50 21.10
CA ARG A 87 -1.89 -7.71 21.51
C ARG A 87 -2.28 -6.33 22.00
N ASP A 88 -3.19 -5.65 21.30
CA ASP A 88 -3.69 -4.33 21.70
C ASP A 88 -4.48 -4.41 23.01
N LEU A 89 -5.35 -5.40 23.19
CA LEU A 89 -6.09 -5.61 24.44
C LEU A 89 -5.17 -5.89 25.62
N ILE A 90 -4.19 -6.80 25.48
CA ILE A 90 -3.21 -7.08 26.54
C ILE A 90 -2.39 -5.83 26.84
N GLY A 91 -1.98 -5.08 25.82
CA GLY A 91 -1.28 -3.81 25.96
C GLY A 91 -2.10 -2.80 26.76
N GLN A 92 -3.36 -2.59 26.40
CA GLN A 92 -4.25 -1.64 27.08
C GLN A 92 -4.56 -2.04 28.52
N VAL A 93 -4.81 -3.33 28.78
CA VAL A 93 -5.05 -3.84 30.14
C VAL A 93 -3.81 -3.69 31.00
N SER A 94 -2.62 -4.05 30.49
CA SER A 94 -1.36 -3.89 31.23
C SER A 94 -1.04 -2.43 31.55
N ALA A 95 -1.27 -1.50 30.60
CA ALA A 95 -1.09 -0.07 30.82
C ALA A 95 -2.08 0.49 31.85
N THR A 96 -3.34 0.04 31.80
CA THR A 96 -4.37 0.44 32.78
C THR A 96 -4.01 -0.06 34.17
N LEU A 97 -3.60 -1.32 34.30
CA LEU A 97 -3.18 -1.88 35.58
C LEU A 97 -1.96 -1.13 36.14
N PHE A 98 -0.96 -0.86 35.30
CA PHE A 98 0.20 -0.06 35.68
C PHE A 98 -0.21 1.32 36.20
N ALA A 99 -1.06 2.06 35.47
CA ALA A 99 -1.54 3.38 35.87
C ALA A 99 -2.29 3.34 37.21
N LEU A 100 -3.16 2.34 37.42
CA LEU A 100 -3.89 2.16 38.68
C LEU A 100 -2.94 1.86 39.84
N THR A 101 -1.96 0.98 39.64
CA THR A 101 -0.97 0.65 40.69
C THR A 101 -0.12 1.86 41.05
N ALA A 102 0.36 2.63 40.08
CA ALA A 102 1.14 3.84 40.32
C ALA A 102 0.32 4.91 41.05
N LEU A 103 -0.95 5.09 40.69
CA LEU A 103 -1.86 5.99 41.38
C LEU A 103 -2.11 5.55 42.83
N ALA A 104 -2.34 4.25 43.06
CA ALA A 104 -2.52 3.70 44.40
C ALA A 104 -1.28 3.93 45.27
N VAL A 105 -0.07 3.72 44.74
CA VAL A 105 1.19 3.99 45.43
C VAL A 105 1.34 5.49 45.73
N ALA A 106 0.99 6.37 44.81
CA ALA A 106 1.03 7.82 45.03
C ALA A 106 0.06 8.27 46.13
N VAL A 107 -1.17 7.74 46.14
CA VAL A 107 -2.16 8.00 47.21
C VAL A 107 -1.67 7.47 48.55
N PHE A 108 -1.07 6.29 48.57
CA PHE A 108 -0.48 5.71 49.77
C PHE A 108 0.67 6.57 50.33
N ALA A 109 1.53 7.09 49.46
CA ALA A 109 2.60 8.02 49.85
C ALA A 109 2.05 9.33 50.43
N LEU A 110 0.97 9.88 49.87
CA LEU A 110 0.27 11.04 50.45
C LEU A 110 -0.28 10.73 51.84
N TRP A 111 -0.83 9.53 52.03
CA TRP A 111 -1.36 9.11 53.33
C TRP A 111 -0.28 8.95 54.40
N MET A 112 0.93 8.56 54.01
CA MET A 112 2.12 8.54 54.88
C MET A 112 2.72 9.93 55.15
N GLY A 113 2.21 11.00 54.53
CA GLY A 113 2.71 12.36 54.71
C GLY A 113 3.96 12.68 53.87
N GLU A 114 4.21 11.93 52.80
CA GLU A 114 5.35 12.09 51.90
C GLU A 114 4.91 12.68 50.53
N PRO A 115 4.49 13.96 50.47
CA PRO A 115 3.93 14.57 49.25
C PRO A 115 4.95 14.68 48.12
N TRP A 116 6.24 14.80 48.43
CA TRP A 116 7.31 14.80 47.43
C TRP A 116 7.37 13.46 46.68
N VAL A 117 7.35 12.35 47.40
CA VAL A 117 7.37 10.99 46.83
C VAL A 117 6.13 10.77 45.96
N ALA A 118 4.95 11.16 46.46
CA ALA A 118 3.72 11.11 45.69
C ALA A 118 3.79 11.94 44.40
N GLY A 119 4.37 13.14 44.47
CA GLY A 119 4.56 14.01 43.31
C GLY A 119 5.48 13.42 42.25
N VAL A 120 6.59 12.81 42.65
CA VAL A 120 7.53 12.15 41.72
C VAL A 120 6.89 10.93 41.07
N ILE A 121 6.21 10.08 41.84
CA ILE A 121 5.57 8.87 41.32
C ILE A 121 4.39 9.25 40.40
N GLY A 122 3.49 10.11 40.86
CA GLY A 122 2.33 10.54 40.09
C GLY A 122 2.73 11.32 38.83
N GLY A 123 3.59 12.33 38.96
CA GLY A 123 4.07 13.14 37.85
C GLY A 123 4.90 12.32 36.85
N GLY A 124 5.82 11.49 37.33
CA GLY A 124 6.64 10.61 36.49
C GLY A 124 5.79 9.61 35.70
N THR A 125 4.75 9.06 36.31
CA THR A 125 3.81 8.15 35.63
C THR A 125 3.06 8.86 34.50
N ILE A 126 2.54 10.08 34.74
CA ILE A 126 1.84 10.86 33.71
C ILE A 126 2.78 11.17 32.53
N VAL A 127 4.00 11.67 32.83
CA VAL A 127 5.00 11.98 31.79
C VAL A 127 5.36 10.73 30.99
N SER A 128 5.55 9.59 31.65
CA SER A 128 5.85 8.32 30.99
C SER A 128 4.72 7.88 30.04
N VAL A 129 3.47 7.94 30.48
CA VAL A 129 2.31 7.55 29.67
C VAL A 129 2.14 8.49 28.47
N VAL A 130 2.17 9.81 28.71
CA VAL A 130 2.10 10.81 27.64
C VAL A 130 3.25 10.63 26.64
N GLY A 131 4.47 10.40 27.13
CA GLY A 131 5.64 10.12 26.31
C GLY A 131 5.47 8.89 25.42
N ALA A 132 4.96 7.78 25.97
CA ALA A 132 4.68 6.57 25.20
C ALA A 132 3.61 6.81 24.10
N PHE A 133 2.55 7.57 24.40
CA PHE A 133 1.54 7.94 23.42
C PHE A 133 2.08 8.85 22.30
N LEU A 134 2.92 9.82 22.64
CA LEU A 134 3.55 10.70 21.66
C LEU A 134 4.54 9.93 20.78
N TYR A 135 5.34 9.03 21.35
CA TYR A 135 6.31 8.23 20.60
C TYR A 135 5.64 7.20 19.67
N ARG A 136 4.50 6.62 20.08
CA ARG A 136 3.70 5.75 19.20
C ARG A 136 3.18 6.47 17.95
N ARG A 137 3.09 7.81 17.98
CA ARG A 137 2.71 8.66 16.85
C ARG A 137 3.90 9.25 16.08
N GLY A 138 5.13 8.87 16.42
CA GLY A 138 6.34 9.34 15.76
C GLY A 138 6.40 8.90 14.28
N PRO A 139 7.01 9.70 13.40
CA PRO A 139 7.06 9.44 11.96
C PRO A 139 7.68 8.07 11.71
N ASP A 140 7.03 7.25 10.89
CA ASP A 140 7.62 6.04 10.31
C ASP A 140 8.95 6.44 9.69
N LYS A 141 10.06 6.13 10.36
CA LYS A 141 11.38 6.29 9.75
C LYS A 141 11.39 5.33 8.56
N PRO A 142 11.56 5.82 7.32
CA PRO A 142 11.78 4.92 6.20
C PRO A 142 12.97 4.05 6.57
N LYS A 143 12.73 2.73 6.67
CA LYS A 143 13.83 1.78 6.77
C LYS A 143 14.58 1.89 5.46
N ASP A 144 15.72 2.55 5.48
CA ASP A 144 16.65 2.60 4.36
C ASP A 144 17.00 1.15 3.97
N GLU A 145 16.36 0.68 2.91
CA GLU A 145 16.76 -0.49 2.13
C GLU A 145 18.10 -0.18 1.46
N ALA A 146 19.18 -0.25 2.24
CA ALA A 146 20.55 -0.15 1.75
C ALA A 146 21.41 -1.23 2.41
N THR A 147 21.05 -2.49 2.26
CA THR A 147 21.99 -3.60 2.42
C THR A 147 21.59 -4.74 1.49
N GLY A 148 21.93 -4.59 0.21
CA GLY A 148 21.62 -5.62 -0.79
C GLY A 148 22.10 -5.33 -2.21
N SER A 149 23.19 -4.58 -2.40
CA SER A 149 23.86 -4.53 -3.71
C SER A 149 24.96 -5.60 -3.76
N PRO A 150 24.88 -6.61 -4.65
CA PRO A 150 25.91 -7.63 -4.78
C PRO A 150 27.23 -7.02 -5.22
N GLN A 151 28.31 -7.42 -4.55
CA GLN A 151 29.69 -7.11 -4.89
C GLN A 151 29.96 -7.23 -6.39
N ALA A 152 30.36 -6.12 -7.02
CA ALA A 152 31.14 -6.14 -8.24
C ALA A 152 32.58 -6.55 -7.88
N LYS A 153 32.91 -7.83 -8.10
CA LYS A 153 34.27 -8.37 -7.99
C LYS A 153 35.12 -7.77 -9.12
N PRO A 154 36.28 -7.13 -8.86
CA PRO A 154 37.15 -6.68 -9.94
C PRO A 154 37.81 -7.91 -10.58
N ARG A 155 37.62 -8.08 -11.89
CA ARG A 155 38.42 -8.99 -12.71
C ARG A 155 39.89 -8.51 -12.65
N ARG A 156 40.75 -9.34 -12.07
CA ARG A 156 42.18 -9.36 -12.38
C ARG A 156 42.43 -10.48 -13.37
#